data_AF-A0A3D3I1X3-F1
#
_entry.id   AF-A0A3D3I1X3-F1
#
_cell.length_a   1.000
_cell.length_b   1.000
_cell.length_c   1.000
_cell.angle_alpha   90.00
_cell.angle_beta   90.00
_cell.angle_gamma   90.00
#
_symmetry.space_group_name_H-M   'P 1'
#
loop_
_entity.id
_entity.type
_entity.pdbx_description
1 polymer ?
#
loop_
_entity_poly.entity_id
_entity_poly.type
_entity_poly.pdbx_seq_one_letter_code
_entity_poly.pdbx_strand_id
1 'polypeptide(L)'
;PEPPAPEGKPIELSPELKETLTFFGGRNGGGVMGQVVTQVAFAIAGNDGSDVISFDGGGGEDSEPVTKTWSDLLTTPDVNEPLGWFVAPLMRAATPENDYVIWLSDRLFADTAQRFAGGKLTDKEYDTWFKDQGYESMSVKGTQVQRPVDLAKAAAGRVDRKALAIALQSGLAQNSLRLNQIARYTTTSAEPHFQSGLDIAVASRLDGLLGSQLRTVYGADRTALQIWDQLPADQRPVPATNSAPAPVTVYPTRMGGKINDNLFWNVFNDDPGPTVERQNENGQQRVFSTFSLSIGGGGAAGVPMMFGGTMQDERTEVLPRGIPGETLLNITARGNQVLKAMTGTGGGGQITTAGSLGSSKAAREAMQSATQGRIPFGGPELTQFRVGSQTTYTFQFMLARGVTLTRQLRDADFSGSTVSNFSQLPSEMQAEFTKAYNETKQRMAAMTQRMGNGNQQAP
;
A
#
# COMPACT_ATOMS: atom_id res chain seq x y z
N PRO A 1 44.90 -12.41 -10.70
CA PRO A 1 43.54 -12.57 -11.23
C PRO A 1 42.97 -13.92 -10.79
N GLU A 2 42.07 -13.92 -9.81
CA GLU A 2 41.25 -15.10 -9.51
C GLU A 2 40.48 -15.49 -10.78
N PRO A 3 40.40 -16.78 -11.13
CA PRO A 3 39.56 -17.22 -12.24
C PRO A 3 38.10 -16.86 -11.92
N PRO A 4 37.30 -16.43 -12.92
CA PRO A 4 35.87 -16.21 -12.70
C PRO A 4 35.26 -17.50 -12.15
N ALA A 5 34.41 -17.36 -11.13
CA ALA A 5 33.71 -18.49 -10.54
C ALA A 5 32.98 -19.26 -11.67
N PRO A 6 32.98 -20.60 -11.66
CA PRO A 6 32.31 -21.38 -12.69
C PRO A 6 30.83 -20.96 -12.78
N GLU A 7 30.41 -20.55 -13.97
CA GLU A 7 29.03 -20.21 -14.29
C GLU A 7 28.17 -21.48 -14.12
N GLY A 8 27.15 -21.42 -13.25
CA GLY A 8 26.23 -22.53 -13.06
C GLY A 8 25.46 -22.83 -14.35
N LYS A 9 25.05 -24.08 -14.56
CA LYS A 9 24.23 -24.44 -15.72
C LYS A 9 22.85 -23.79 -15.59
N PRO A 10 22.28 -23.25 -16.69
CA PRO A 10 20.91 -22.76 -16.68
C PRO A 10 19.91 -23.90 -16.41
N ILE A 11 18.97 -23.68 -15.50
CA ILE A 11 17.84 -24.57 -15.24
C ILE A 11 16.83 -24.42 -16.37
N GLU A 12 16.45 -25.54 -16.97
CA GLU A 12 15.44 -25.57 -18.02
C GLU A 12 14.04 -25.42 -17.40
N LEU A 13 13.42 -24.26 -17.61
CA LEU A 13 12.07 -23.97 -17.13
C LEU A 13 11.03 -24.28 -18.21
N SER A 14 9.93 -24.94 -17.82
CA SER A 14 8.79 -25.18 -18.71
C SER A 14 8.16 -23.85 -19.17
N PRO A 15 7.47 -23.83 -20.32
CA PRO A 15 6.77 -22.62 -20.80
C PRO A 15 5.78 -22.05 -19.78
N GLU A 16 5.03 -22.91 -19.09
CA GLU A 16 4.01 -22.52 -18.09
C GLU A 16 4.66 -21.89 -16.85
N LEU A 17 5.82 -22.43 -16.42
CA LEU A 17 6.59 -21.87 -15.32
C LEU A 17 7.16 -20.49 -15.69
N LYS A 18 7.66 -20.34 -16.92
CA LYS A 18 8.10 -19.04 -17.43
C LYS A 18 6.96 -18.04 -17.47
N GLU A 19 5.79 -18.43 -17.99
CA GLU A 19 4.59 -17.58 -18.02
C GLU A 19 4.20 -17.13 -16.61
N THR A 20 4.17 -18.05 -15.65
CA THR A 20 3.82 -17.75 -14.25
C THR A 20 4.84 -16.83 -13.58
N LEU A 21 6.14 -17.09 -13.77
CA LEU A 21 7.20 -16.24 -13.24
C LEU A 21 7.19 -14.86 -13.89
N THR A 22 6.96 -14.77 -15.20
CA THR A 22 6.77 -13.49 -15.90
C THR A 22 5.51 -12.77 -15.41
N PHE A 23 4.42 -13.50 -15.15
CA PHE A 23 3.18 -12.92 -14.63
C PHE A 23 3.40 -12.25 -13.27
N PHE A 24 4.15 -12.88 -12.36
CA PHE A 24 4.40 -12.32 -11.02
C PHE A 24 5.65 -11.45 -10.88
N GLY A 25 6.71 -11.67 -11.67
CA GLY A 25 7.97 -10.94 -11.57
C GLY A 25 8.32 -10.06 -12.78
N GLY A 26 7.70 -10.25 -13.93
CA GLY A 26 7.96 -9.48 -15.16
C GLY A 26 7.36 -8.07 -15.21
N ARG A 27 6.55 -7.68 -14.22
CA ARG A 27 5.95 -6.34 -14.10
C ARG A 27 6.54 -5.51 -12.95
N ASN A 28 7.68 -5.94 -12.39
CA ASN A 28 8.31 -5.29 -11.24
C ASN A 28 9.57 -4.52 -11.67
N GLY A 29 9.38 -3.32 -12.24
CA GLY A 29 10.40 -2.26 -12.16
C GLY A 29 10.64 -1.77 -10.73
N GLY A 30 9.79 -2.16 -9.77
CA GLY A 30 10.03 -2.09 -8.35
C GLY A 30 9.42 -3.32 -7.69
N GLY A 31 10.18 -4.05 -6.87
CA GLY A 31 9.71 -5.27 -6.21
C GLY A 31 8.48 -5.06 -5.31
N VAL A 32 8.12 -6.07 -4.52
CA VAL A 32 7.06 -5.95 -3.49
C VAL A 32 7.36 -4.82 -2.48
N MET A 33 8.63 -4.41 -2.37
CA MET A 33 9.10 -3.21 -1.64
C MET A 33 9.30 -1.96 -2.53
N GLY A 34 9.29 -2.13 -3.86
CA GLY A 34 9.58 -1.11 -4.87
C GLY A 34 8.35 -0.44 -5.48
N GLN A 35 7.13 -0.86 -5.14
CA GLN A 35 6.01 0.09 -5.09
C GLN A 35 6.20 1.01 -3.88
N VAL A 36 7.32 1.75 -3.88
CA VAL A 36 7.38 3.04 -3.24
C VAL A 36 6.28 3.82 -3.95
N VAL A 37 5.21 4.14 -3.22
CA VAL A 37 4.40 5.26 -3.64
C VAL A 37 5.35 6.43 -3.55
N THR A 38 6.02 6.77 -4.64
CA THR A 38 6.77 8.02 -4.71
C THR A 38 5.69 9.08 -4.77
N GLN A 39 5.12 9.42 -3.60
CA GLN A 39 4.38 10.64 -3.42
C GLN A 39 5.39 11.75 -3.59
N VAL A 40 5.58 12.17 -4.83
CA VAL A 40 6.16 13.47 -5.08
C VAL A 40 5.04 14.43 -4.71
N ALA A 41 5.08 14.90 -3.47
CA ALA A 41 4.17 15.89 -2.96
C ALA A 41 4.77 17.26 -3.28
N PHE A 42 4.21 17.98 -4.24
CA PHE A 42 4.57 19.38 -4.43
C PHE A 42 3.66 20.20 -3.52
N ALA A 43 4.23 20.80 -2.48
CA ALA A 43 3.55 21.84 -1.72
C ALA A 43 3.51 23.09 -2.61
N ILE A 44 2.33 23.43 -3.12
CA ILE A 44 2.12 24.71 -3.81
C ILE A 44 1.61 25.68 -2.75
N ALA A 45 2.44 26.64 -2.35
CA ALA A 45 2.06 27.67 -1.41
C ALA A 45 0.96 28.57 -2.01
N GLY A 46 -0.26 28.47 -1.48
CA GLY A 46 -1.39 29.36 -1.75
C GLY A 46 -1.77 30.17 -0.50
N ASN A 47 -2.49 31.28 -0.69
CA ASN A 47 -2.91 32.18 0.40
C ASN A 47 -3.89 31.53 1.41
N ASP A 48 -4.49 30.38 1.10
CA ASP A 48 -5.52 29.72 1.93
C ASP A 48 -5.07 28.36 2.52
N GLY A 49 -3.76 28.09 2.54
CA GLY A 49 -3.19 26.83 3.01
C GLY A 49 -2.42 26.10 1.91
N SER A 50 -1.45 25.28 2.32
CA SER A 50 -0.63 24.48 1.40
C SER A 50 -1.48 23.39 0.74
N ASP A 51 -1.91 23.61 -0.50
CA ASP A 51 -2.42 22.52 -1.35
C ASP A 51 -1.23 21.60 -1.67
N VAL A 52 -1.26 20.39 -1.11
CA VAL A 52 -0.30 19.34 -1.44
C VAL A 52 -0.85 18.58 -2.65
N ILE A 53 -0.25 18.79 -3.82
CA ILE A 53 -0.52 17.93 -4.98
C ILE A 53 0.36 16.69 -4.80
N SER A 54 -0.23 15.62 -4.31
CA SER A 54 0.40 14.30 -4.25
C SER A 54 0.27 13.63 -5.61
N PHE A 55 1.38 13.41 -6.29
CA PHE A 55 1.42 12.44 -7.37
C PHE A 55 1.57 11.06 -6.73
N ASP A 56 0.50 10.27 -6.66
CA ASP A 56 0.66 8.84 -6.38
C ASP A 56 1.35 8.21 -7.59
N GLY A 57 2.69 8.21 -7.59
CA GLY A 57 3.55 7.51 -8.55
C GLY A 57 3.52 5.99 -8.39
N GLY A 58 2.48 5.45 -7.75
CA GLY A 58 2.35 4.04 -7.43
C GLY A 58 1.97 3.22 -8.65
N GLY A 59 2.98 2.86 -9.46
CA GLY A 59 3.09 1.56 -10.14
C GLY A 59 1.85 1.02 -10.85
N GLY A 60 1.03 1.88 -11.47
CA GLY A 60 0.02 1.47 -12.42
C GLY A 60 0.64 1.29 -13.80
N GLU A 61 1.69 0.49 -13.99
CA GLU A 61 2.02 0.10 -15.36
C GLU A 61 0.86 -0.74 -15.91
N ASP A 62 0.45 -0.46 -17.15
CA ASP A 62 -0.72 -1.03 -17.86
C ASP A 62 -0.94 -2.51 -17.54
N SER A 63 -1.75 -2.77 -16.51
CA SER A 63 -2.11 -4.13 -16.15
C SER A 63 -3.33 -4.54 -16.93
N GLU A 64 -3.14 -5.07 -18.15
CA GLU A 64 -4.23 -5.78 -18.85
C GLU A 64 -4.98 -6.68 -17.86
N PRO A 65 -6.34 -6.69 -17.91
CA PRO A 65 -7.13 -7.54 -17.03
C PRO A 65 -6.61 -8.96 -17.06
N VAL A 66 -6.54 -9.58 -15.89
CA VAL A 66 -6.19 -10.99 -15.78
C VAL A 66 -7.15 -11.84 -16.60
N THR A 67 -6.61 -12.86 -17.27
CA THR A 67 -7.46 -13.83 -17.96
C THR A 67 -8.40 -14.51 -16.95
N LYS A 68 -9.54 -15.01 -17.43
CA LYS A 68 -10.50 -15.71 -16.55
C LYS A 68 -9.83 -16.84 -15.75
N THR A 69 -8.95 -17.61 -16.39
CA THR A 69 -8.18 -18.67 -15.74
C THR A 69 -7.37 -18.15 -14.55
N TRP A 70 -6.62 -17.05 -14.73
CA TRP A 70 -5.87 -16.44 -13.64
C TRP A 70 -6.79 -15.84 -12.58
N SER A 71 -7.91 -15.23 -12.97
CA SER A 71 -8.90 -14.72 -12.02
C SER A 71 -9.45 -15.84 -11.12
N ASP A 72 -9.82 -16.99 -11.68
CA ASP A 72 -10.35 -18.13 -10.94
C ASP A 72 -9.29 -18.71 -9.97
N LEU A 73 -8.03 -18.83 -10.42
CA LEU A 73 -6.91 -19.31 -9.58
C LEU A 73 -6.59 -18.35 -8.42
N LEU A 74 -6.46 -17.06 -8.72
CA LEU A 74 -6.05 -16.04 -7.74
C LEU A 74 -7.13 -15.78 -6.68
N THR A 75 -8.40 -16.02 -7.00
CA THR A 75 -9.54 -15.79 -6.08
C THR A 75 -9.85 -16.98 -5.17
N THR A 76 -9.16 -18.11 -5.36
CA THR A 76 -9.35 -19.33 -4.58
C THR A 76 -8.03 -19.86 -3.99
N PRO A 77 -7.24 -19.01 -3.29
CA PRO A 77 -5.94 -19.41 -2.73
C PRO A 77 -6.05 -20.49 -1.63
N ASP A 78 -7.25 -20.78 -1.14
CA ASP A 78 -7.56 -21.87 -0.22
C ASP A 78 -7.62 -23.25 -0.90
N VAL A 79 -7.96 -23.28 -2.18
CA VAL A 79 -7.99 -24.51 -3.00
C VAL A 79 -6.74 -24.59 -3.90
N ASN A 80 -6.28 -23.45 -4.39
CA ASN A 80 -5.14 -23.32 -5.30
C ASN A 80 -3.96 -22.67 -4.58
N GLU A 81 -3.09 -23.48 -3.95
CA GLU A 81 -1.95 -22.98 -3.17
C GLU A 81 -1.01 -22.12 -4.03
N PRO A 82 -0.87 -20.81 -3.75
CA PRO A 82 -0.08 -19.89 -4.58
C PRO A 82 1.38 -20.29 -4.76
N LEU A 83 2.00 -20.84 -3.72
CA LEU A 83 3.38 -21.32 -3.79
C LEU A 83 3.52 -22.54 -4.73
N GLY A 84 2.45 -23.31 -4.91
CA GLY A 84 2.40 -24.44 -5.83
C GLY A 84 2.45 -24.05 -7.30
N TRP A 85 2.14 -22.79 -7.65
CA TRP A 85 2.11 -22.33 -9.05
C TRP A 85 3.51 -22.26 -9.67
N PHE A 86 4.55 -21.95 -8.89
CA PHE A 86 5.90 -21.81 -9.43
C PHE A 86 7.04 -22.26 -8.52
N VAL A 87 6.90 -22.28 -7.18
CA VAL A 87 7.98 -22.75 -6.32
C VAL A 87 8.17 -24.27 -6.49
N ALA A 88 7.10 -25.05 -6.40
CA ALA A 88 7.18 -26.51 -6.55
C ALA A 88 7.65 -26.96 -7.96
N PRO A 89 7.15 -26.40 -9.08
CA PRO A 89 7.69 -26.68 -10.41
C PRO A 89 9.17 -26.29 -10.55
N LEU A 90 9.59 -25.16 -9.99
CA LEU A 90 10.99 -24.72 -10.01
C LEU A 90 11.90 -25.72 -9.30
N MET A 91 11.49 -26.21 -8.13
CA MET A 91 12.29 -27.21 -7.40
C MET A 91 12.45 -28.52 -8.16
N ARG A 92 11.39 -28.99 -8.83
CA ARG A 92 11.45 -30.18 -9.67
C ARG A 92 12.37 -30.00 -10.88
N ALA A 93 12.39 -28.81 -11.47
CA ALA A 93 13.28 -28.49 -12.58
C ALA A 93 14.75 -28.40 -12.15
N ALA A 94 15.02 -27.78 -10.99
CA ALA A 94 16.37 -27.58 -10.48
C ALA A 94 17.05 -28.88 -10.02
N THR A 95 16.25 -29.80 -9.48
CA THR A 95 16.75 -30.99 -8.80
C THR A 95 15.85 -32.20 -9.06
N PRO A 96 15.80 -32.68 -10.32
CA PRO A 96 14.82 -33.69 -10.74
C PRO A 96 15.01 -35.07 -10.10
N GLU A 97 16.22 -35.37 -9.63
CA GLU A 97 16.60 -36.69 -9.08
C GLU A 97 16.23 -36.88 -7.60
N ASN A 98 15.71 -35.84 -6.93
CA ASN A 98 15.46 -35.86 -5.50
C ASN A 98 13.96 -35.94 -5.19
N ASP A 99 13.60 -36.79 -4.24
CA ASP A 99 12.30 -36.73 -3.57
C ASP A 99 12.29 -35.62 -2.52
N TYR A 100 11.22 -34.84 -2.47
CA TYR A 100 11.12 -33.65 -1.60
C TYR A 100 9.98 -33.75 -0.58
N VAL A 101 10.30 -33.38 0.66
CA VAL A 101 9.32 -32.91 1.64
C VAL A 101 9.72 -31.49 2.01
N ILE A 102 8.86 -30.52 1.69
CA ILE A 102 9.16 -29.12 1.93
C ILE A 102 8.05 -28.42 2.70
N TRP A 103 8.45 -27.61 3.67
CA TRP A 103 7.59 -26.60 4.27
C TRP A 103 7.94 -25.24 3.70
N LEU A 104 7.13 -24.73 2.77
CA LEU A 104 7.31 -23.40 2.19
C LEU A 104 6.66 -22.32 3.08
N SER A 105 7.41 -21.26 3.35
CA SER A 105 6.91 -20.00 3.90
C SER A 105 6.43 -19.09 2.78
N ASP A 106 5.35 -18.37 3.02
CA ASP A 106 4.76 -17.40 2.10
C ASP A 106 5.73 -16.31 1.65
N ARG A 107 6.74 -15.99 2.47
CA ARG A 107 7.78 -15.02 2.13
C ARG A 107 8.56 -15.42 0.88
N LEU A 108 8.66 -16.73 0.59
CA LEU A 108 9.30 -17.21 -0.64
C LEU A 108 8.55 -16.78 -1.89
N PHE A 109 7.24 -16.53 -1.82
CA PHE A 109 6.44 -16.21 -3.00
C PHE A 109 6.98 -14.99 -3.75
N ALA A 110 7.09 -13.86 -3.06
CA ALA A 110 7.54 -12.59 -3.63
C ALA A 110 9.00 -12.66 -4.07
N ASP A 111 9.86 -13.24 -3.24
CA ASP A 111 11.29 -13.37 -3.52
C ASP A 111 11.56 -14.25 -4.73
N THR A 112 10.90 -15.42 -4.82
CA THR A 112 11.03 -16.33 -5.95
C THR A 112 10.55 -15.64 -7.24
N ALA A 113 9.36 -15.04 -7.21
CA ALA A 113 8.82 -14.36 -8.39
C ALA A 113 9.77 -13.27 -8.89
N GLN A 114 10.33 -12.45 -8.00
CA GLN A 114 11.24 -11.37 -8.36
C GLN A 114 12.61 -11.88 -8.82
N ARG A 115 13.21 -12.81 -8.07
CA ARG A 115 14.56 -13.32 -8.33
C ARG A 115 14.64 -14.12 -9.63
N PHE A 116 13.54 -14.78 -10.01
CA PHE A 116 13.56 -15.76 -11.09
C PHE A 116 12.80 -15.37 -12.37
N ALA A 117 12.07 -14.25 -12.39
CA ALA A 117 11.43 -13.74 -13.61
C ALA A 117 12.40 -13.26 -14.69
N GLY A 118 13.66 -12.98 -14.34
CA GLY A 118 14.72 -12.54 -15.26
C GLY A 118 15.24 -13.62 -16.22
N GLY A 119 14.76 -14.88 -16.11
CA GLY A 119 14.96 -15.90 -17.14
C GLY A 119 16.36 -16.51 -17.27
N LYS A 120 17.31 -16.17 -16.40
CA LYS A 120 18.62 -16.82 -16.30
C LYS A 120 18.77 -17.43 -14.92
N LEU A 121 18.17 -18.60 -14.73
CA LEU A 121 18.19 -19.30 -13.46
C LEU A 121 19.29 -20.35 -13.53
N THR A 122 20.26 -20.33 -12.63
CA THR A 122 21.33 -21.34 -12.60
C THR A 122 21.19 -22.28 -11.41
N ASP A 123 21.66 -23.52 -11.52
CA ASP A 123 21.67 -24.50 -10.42
C ASP A 123 22.33 -23.93 -9.15
N LYS A 124 23.40 -23.15 -9.33
CA LYS A 124 24.15 -22.53 -8.23
C LYS A 124 23.35 -21.46 -7.50
N GLU A 125 22.55 -20.66 -8.22
CA GLU A 125 21.68 -19.65 -7.62
C GLU A 125 20.51 -20.29 -6.87
N TYR A 126 20.03 -21.45 -7.33
CA TYR A 126 19.01 -22.23 -6.65
C TYR A 126 19.54 -22.81 -5.32
N ASP A 127 20.75 -23.39 -5.32
CA ASP A 127 21.35 -23.98 -4.11
C ASP A 127 21.66 -22.95 -3.01
N THR A 128 22.03 -21.73 -3.39
CA THR A 128 22.25 -20.63 -2.44
C THR A 128 20.94 -19.99 -2.00
N TRP A 129 19.93 -19.95 -2.87
CA TRP A 129 18.67 -19.25 -2.61
C TRP A 129 17.96 -19.72 -1.33
N PHE A 130 17.76 -21.03 -1.15
CA PHE A 130 17.09 -21.52 0.07
C PHE A 130 17.87 -21.17 1.34
N LYS A 131 19.20 -21.28 1.30
CA LYS A 131 20.07 -20.90 2.42
C LYS A 131 19.97 -19.40 2.73
N ASP A 132 19.99 -18.56 1.70
CA ASP A 132 19.82 -17.10 1.82
C ASP A 132 18.47 -16.73 2.46
N GLN A 133 17.43 -17.51 2.17
CA GLN A 133 16.08 -17.34 2.73
C GLN A 133 15.92 -17.96 4.13
N GLY A 134 17.00 -18.48 4.73
CA GLY A 134 16.99 -19.06 6.07
C GLY A 134 16.34 -20.43 6.11
N TYR A 135 16.52 -21.24 5.08
CA TYR A 135 16.12 -22.65 5.07
C TYR A 135 17.32 -23.54 5.36
N GLU A 136 17.05 -24.64 6.04
CA GLU A 136 17.95 -25.77 6.15
C GLU A 136 17.46 -26.92 5.26
N SER A 137 18.42 -27.63 4.68
CA SER A 137 18.18 -28.84 3.90
C SER A 137 18.85 -30.02 4.61
N MET A 138 18.11 -31.09 4.78
CA MET A 138 18.62 -32.34 5.36
C MET A 138 18.13 -33.54 4.55
N SER A 139 18.97 -34.56 4.40
CA SER A 139 18.56 -35.81 3.77
C SER A 139 18.09 -36.81 4.83
N VAL A 140 16.86 -37.28 4.70
CA VAL A 140 16.27 -38.30 5.58
C VAL A 140 15.87 -39.50 4.73
N LYS A 141 16.59 -40.61 4.87
CA LYS A 141 16.34 -41.86 4.13
C LYS A 141 16.29 -41.68 2.60
N GLY A 142 17.11 -40.78 2.06
CA GLY A 142 17.15 -40.48 0.62
C GLY A 142 16.16 -39.39 0.17
N THR A 143 15.23 -38.97 1.04
CA THR A 143 14.33 -37.82 0.77
C THR A 143 14.99 -36.52 1.26
N GLN A 144 15.02 -35.50 0.41
CA GLN A 144 15.43 -34.16 0.79
C GLN A 144 14.30 -33.46 1.55
N VAL A 145 14.57 -33.11 2.79
CA VAL A 145 13.68 -32.33 3.65
C VAL A 145 14.18 -30.89 3.69
N GLN A 146 13.36 -29.95 3.25
CA GLN A 146 13.65 -28.52 3.32
C GLN A 146 12.66 -27.82 4.23
N ARG A 147 13.16 -27.02 5.18
CA ARG A 147 12.31 -26.27 6.11
C ARG A 147 12.96 -24.95 6.53
N PRO A 148 12.17 -23.96 6.97
CA PRO A 148 12.71 -22.76 7.58
C PRO A 148 13.49 -23.10 8.86
N VAL A 149 14.61 -22.42 9.08
CA VAL A 149 15.37 -22.53 10.33
C VAL A 149 14.54 -22.01 11.52
N ASP A 150 13.81 -20.90 11.31
CA ASP A 150 12.88 -20.34 12.29
C ASP A 150 11.43 -20.69 11.93
N LEU A 151 10.97 -21.84 12.43
CA LEU A 151 9.63 -22.36 12.18
C LEU A 151 8.54 -21.45 12.76
N ALA A 152 8.81 -20.79 13.89
CA ALA A 152 7.84 -19.91 14.55
C ALA A 152 7.61 -18.65 13.73
N LYS A 153 8.68 -18.01 13.24
CA LYS A 153 8.59 -16.84 12.36
C LYS A 153 7.92 -17.19 11.03
N ALA A 154 8.25 -18.34 10.45
CA ALA A 154 7.62 -18.80 9.21
C ALA A 154 6.11 -19.04 9.38
N ALA A 155 5.70 -19.60 10.52
CA ALA A 155 4.29 -19.80 10.85
C ALA A 155 3.57 -18.47 11.13
N ALA A 156 4.21 -17.53 11.83
CA ALA A 156 3.64 -16.24 12.17
C ALA A 156 3.38 -15.33 10.95
N GLY A 157 4.17 -15.51 9.87
CA GLY A 157 4.00 -14.80 8.61
C GLY A 157 3.05 -15.46 7.60
N ARG A 158 2.39 -16.56 7.99
CA ARG A 158 1.49 -17.30 7.10
C ARG A 158 0.19 -16.52 6.90
N VAL A 159 -0.18 -16.32 5.65
CA VAL A 159 -1.46 -15.75 5.24
C VAL A 159 -2.56 -16.81 5.40
N ASP A 160 -3.66 -16.42 6.06
CA ASP A 160 -4.88 -17.22 6.08
C ASP A 160 -5.50 -17.25 4.67
N ARG A 161 -5.32 -18.38 3.99
CA ARG A 161 -5.80 -18.59 2.62
C ARG A 161 -7.30 -18.43 2.48
N LYS A 162 -8.06 -18.89 3.48
CA LYS A 162 -9.53 -18.84 3.45
C LYS A 162 -10.02 -17.42 3.64
N ALA A 163 -9.44 -16.69 4.58
CA ALA A 163 -9.76 -15.29 4.80
C ALA A 163 -9.38 -14.43 3.57
N LEU A 164 -8.23 -14.72 2.95
CA LEU A 164 -7.82 -14.06 1.71
C LEU A 164 -8.79 -14.36 0.56
N ALA A 165 -9.18 -15.62 0.36
CA ALA A 165 -10.15 -16.00 -0.69
C ALA A 165 -11.46 -15.21 -0.56
N ILE A 166 -12.02 -15.13 0.66
CA ILE A 166 -13.24 -14.36 0.95
C ILE A 166 -13.06 -12.88 0.60
N ALA A 167 -11.93 -12.28 0.98
CA ALA A 167 -11.63 -10.90 0.68
C ALA A 167 -11.55 -10.67 -0.85
N LEU A 168 -10.74 -11.47 -1.57
CA LEU A 168 -10.53 -11.31 -3.01
C LEU A 168 -11.82 -11.49 -3.81
N GLN A 169 -12.61 -12.53 -3.50
CA GLN A 169 -13.90 -12.77 -4.16
C GLN A 169 -14.88 -11.61 -3.93
N SER A 170 -14.95 -11.10 -2.70
CA SER A 170 -15.82 -9.97 -2.37
C SER A 170 -15.35 -8.70 -3.10
N GLY A 171 -14.04 -8.44 -3.10
CA GLY A 171 -13.44 -7.29 -3.73
C GLY A 171 -13.66 -7.24 -5.23
N LEU A 172 -13.55 -8.37 -5.93
CA LEU A 172 -13.86 -8.45 -7.35
C LEU A 172 -15.35 -8.26 -7.63
N ALA A 173 -16.23 -8.90 -6.86
CA ALA A 173 -17.67 -8.75 -7.03
C ALA A 173 -18.13 -7.29 -6.86
N GLN A 174 -17.48 -6.54 -5.97
CA GLN A 174 -17.85 -5.17 -5.61
C GLN A 174 -16.98 -4.11 -6.31
N ASN A 175 -15.97 -4.53 -7.09
CA ASN A 175 -14.92 -3.68 -7.69
C ASN A 175 -14.04 -2.91 -6.67
N SER A 176 -14.19 -3.20 -5.38
CA SER A 176 -13.39 -2.69 -4.26
C SER A 176 -13.64 -3.57 -3.03
N LEU A 177 -12.66 -3.64 -2.12
CA LEU A 177 -12.89 -4.15 -0.77
C LEU A 177 -13.62 -3.10 0.06
N ARG A 178 -14.68 -3.53 0.74
CA ARG A 178 -15.39 -2.72 1.73
C ARG A 178 -14.63 -2.73 3.04
N LEU A 179 -14.77 -1.65 3.81
CA LEU A 179 -14.04 -1.49 5.07
C LEU A 179 -14.23 -2.66 6.04
N ASN A 180 -15.44 -3.23 6.10
CA ASN A 180 -15.72 -4.40 6.94
C ASN A 180 -14.93 -5.65 6.51
N GLN A 181 -14.67 -5.82 5.21
CA GLN A 181 -13.91 -6.96 4.70
C GLN A 181 -12.43 -6.78 5.00
N ILE A 182 -11.90 -5.56 4.82
CA ILE A 182 -10.52 -5.22 5.17
C ILE A 182 -10.30 -5.39 6.68
N ALA A 183 -11.20 -4.85 7.50
CA ALA A 183 -11.15 -4.93 8.95
C ALA A 183 -11.21 -6.39 9.44
N ARG A 184 -12.14 -7.20 8.91
CA ARG A 184 -12.20 -8.63 9.24
C ARG A 184 -10.93 -9.36 8.84
N TYR A 185 -10.43 -9.15 7.62
CA TYR A 185 -9.19 -9.78 7.16
C TYR A 185 -7.98 -9.38 8.04
N THR A 186 -7.95 -8.14 8.53
CA THR A 186 -6.90 -7.66 9.45
C THR A 186 -6.80 -8.48 10.74
N THR A 187 -7.91 -9.05 11.23
CA THR A 187 -7.92 -9.87 12.45
C THR A 187 -7.30 -11.25 12.25
N THR A 188 -7.28 -11.74 11.01
CA THR A 188 -6.70 -13.04 10.63
C THR A 188 -5.34 -12.92 9.95
N SER A 189 -4.94 -11.72 9.54
CA SER A 189 -3.67 -11.50 8.85
C SER A 189 -2.49 -11.58 9.82
N ALA A 190 -1.32 -11.94 9.29
CA ALA A 190 -0.06 -11.84 10.01
C ALA A 190 0.17 -10.41 10.56
N GLU A 191 0.99 -10.30 11.61
CA GLU A 191 1.44 -8.99 12.09
C GLU A 191 2.35 -8.33 11.05
N PRO A 192 2.42 -6.97 11.00
CA PRO A 192 3.19 -6.25 9.99
C PRO A 192 4.66 -6.68 9.87
N HIS A 193 5.32 -6.97 10.99
CA HIS A 193 6.74 -7.38 11.00
C HIS A 193 6.96 -8.82 10.51
N PHE A 194 5.89 -9.61 10.38
CA PHE A 194 5.91 -10.95 9.80
C PHE A 194 5.28 -11.02 8.41
N GLN A 195 4.85 -9.90 7.83
CA GLN A 195 4.18 -9.90 6.53
C GLN A 195 5.02 -10.60 5.46
N SER A 196 4.38 -11.47 4.68
CA SER A 196 5.01 -12.20 3.58
C SER A 196 4.90 -11.47 2.24
N GLY A 197 3.91 -10.57 2.11
CA GLY A 197 3.59 -9.86 0.87
C GLY A 197 2.86 -10.71 -0.18
N LEU A 198 2.58 -11.99 0.09
CA LEU A 198 1.88 -12.90 -0.83
C LEU A 198 0.47 -12.39 -1.13
N ASP A 199 -0.27 -12.01 -0.11
CA ASP A 199 -1.64 -11.49 -0.25
C ASP A 199 -1.71 -10.20 -1.05
N ILE A 200 -0.82 -9.25 -0.78
CA ILE A 200 -0.69 -8.01 -1.55
C ILE A 200 -0.33 -8.33 -3.00
N ALA A 201 0.60 -9.27 -3.24
CA ALA A 201 1.03 -9.64 -4.58
C ALA A 201 -0.11 -10.28 -5.37
N VAL A 202 -0.84 -11.24 -4.78
CA VAL A 202 -2.00 -11.89 -5.41
C VAL A 202 -3.12 -10.86 -5.68
N ALA A 203 -3.45 -10.02 -4.70
CA ALA A 203 -4.48 -9.00 -4.85
C ALA A 203 -4.13 -7.95 -5.92
N SER A 204 -2.89 -7.46 -5.92
CA SER A 204 -2.40 -6.48 -6.91
C SER A 204 -2.46 -7.01 -8.34
N ARG A 205 -2.32 -8.33 -8.52
CA ARG A 205 -2.42 -8.97 -9.82
C ARG A 205 -3.85 -9.04 -10.33
N LEU A 206 -4.80 -9.29 -9.43
CA LEU A 206 -6.23 -9.23 -9.76
C LEU A 206 -6.66 -7.81 -10.11
N ASP A 207 -6.32 -6.85 -9.24
CA ASP A 207 -6.64 -5.44 -9.39
C ASP A 207 -5.73 -4.61 -8.47
N GLY A 208 -5.06 -3.59 -9.03
CA GLY A 208 -4.15 -2.73 -8.27
C GLY A 208 -4.81 -2.07 -7.05
N LEU A 209 -6.11 -1.77 -7.12
CA LEU A 209 -6.87 -1.23 -6.00
C LEU A 209 -6.98 -2.23 -4.86
N LEU A 210 -7.26 -3.50 -5.16
CA LEU A 210 -7.38 -4.55 -4.13
C LEU A 210 -6.05 -4.74 -3.40
N GLY A 211 -4.94 -4.74 -4.14
CA GLY A 211 -3.60 -4.79 -3.57
C GLY A 211 -3.30 -3.59 -2.65
N SER A 212 -3.64 -2.38 -3.09
CA SER A 212 -3.50 -1.16 -2.29
C SER A 212 -4.35 -1.20 -1.02
N GLN A 213 -5.61 -1.65 -1.11
CA GLN A 213 -6.51 -1.78 0.03
C GLN A 213 -6.02 -2.84 1.02
N LEU A 214 -5.53 -4.00 0.58
CA LEU A 214 -4.93 -4.99 1.48
C LEU A 214 -3.63 -4.52 2.11
N ARG A 215 -2.85 -3.66 1.44
CA ARG A 215 -1.63 -3.09 2.04
C ARG A 215 -1.94 -2.30 3.32
N THR A 216 -3.10 -1.65 3.41
CA THR A 216 -3.50 -0.88 4.61
C THR A 216 -3.54 -1.73 5.89
N VAL A 217 -3.76 -3.04 5.76
CA VAL A 217 -3.77 -4.03 6.86
C VAL A 217 -2.43 -4.11 7.58
N TYR A 218 -1.34 -3.80 6.88
CA TYR A 218 0.03 -3.85 7.39
C TYR A 218 0.61 -2.46 7.66
N GLY A 219 -0.18 -1.41 7.49
CA GLY A 219 0.23 -0.02 7.71
C GLY A 219 -0.22 0.54 9.07
N ALA A 220 -0.04 1.86 9.20
CA ALA A 220 -0.36 2.63 10.39
C ALA A 220 -1.83 2.54 10.84
N ASP A 221 -2.74 2.21 9.92
CA ASP A 221 -4.18 2.13 10.13
C ASP A 221 -4.66 0.78 10.71
N ARG A 222 -3.76 -0.21 10.88
CA ARG A 222 -4.10 -1.55 11.39
C ARG A 222 -4.90 -1.53 12.70
N THR A 223 -4.49 -0.70 13.66
CA THR A 223 -5.19 -0.57 14.95
C THR A 223 -6.61 -0.02 14.78
N ALA A 224 -6.80 0.95 13.88
CA ALA A 224 -8.13 1.48 13.57
C ALA A 224 -9.01 0.43 12.87
N LEU A 225 -8.43 -0.40 11.99
CA LEU A 225 -9.12 -1.53 11.36
C LEU A 225 -9.58 -2.58 12.40
N GLN A 226 -8.73 -2.92 13.36
CA GLN A 226 -9.07 -3.86 14.45
C GLN A 226 -10.17 -3.31 15.36
N ILE A 227 -10.10 -2.02 15.71
CA ILE A 227 -11.16 -1.34 16.47
C ILE A 227 -12.47 -1.37 15.66
N TRP A 228 -12.41 -1.06 14.37
CA TRP A 228 -13.58 -1.06 13.50
C TRP A 228 -14.28 -2.42 13.43
N ASP A 229 -13.51 -3.52 13.34
CA ASP A 229 -14.07 -4.87 13.34
C ASP A 229 -14.80 -5.19 14.65
N GLN A 230 -14.27 -4.71 15.78
CA GLN A 230 -14.87 -4.92 17.11
C GLN A 230 -16.04 -3.98 17.42
N LEU A 231 -16.19 -2.87 16.68
CA LEU A 231 -17.31 -1.96 16.89
C LEU A 231 -18.63 -2.58 16.39
N PRO A 232 -19.66 -2.67 17.26
CA PRO A 232 -21.02 -2.99 16.84
C PRO A 232 -21.52 -2.05 15.74
N ALA A 233 -22.36 -2.55 14.83
CA ALA A 233 -22.83 -1.77 13.68
C ALA A 233 -23.58 -0.50 14.07
N ASP A 234 -24.30 -0.52 15.19
CA ASP A 234 -25.03 0.60 15.79
C ASP A 234 -24.13 1.66 16.44
N GLN A 235 -22.85 1.34 16.69
CA GLN A 235 -21.84 2.26 17.23
C GLN A 235 -20.94 2.85 16.14
N ARG A 236 -21.19 2.55 14.87
CA ARG A 236 -20.38 3.08 13.77
C ARG A 236 -20.96 4.42 13.30
N PRO A 237 -20.13 5.47 13.14
CA PRO A 237 -20.61 6.76 12.67
C PRO A 237 -21.20 6.63 11.26
N VAL A 238 -22.36 7.26 11.05
CA VAL A 238 -23.00 7.34 9.74
C VAL A 238 -22.40 8.54 8.98
N PRO A 239 -22.02 8.38 7.70
CA PRO A 239 -21.50 9.48 6.91
C PRO A 239 -22.50 10.63 6.81
N ALA A 240 -22.06 11.83 7.19
CA ALA A 240 -22.78 13.06 6.91
C ALA A 240 -22.33 13.62 5.54
N THR A 241 -23.29 13.97 4.68
CA THR A 241 -23.03 14.57 3.36
C THR A 241 -23.01 16.10 3.42
N ASN A 242 -23.77 16.73 4.32
CA ASN A 242 -23.97 18.19 4.34
C ASN A 242 -23.92 18.83 5.75
N SER A 243 -23.54 18.09 6.78
CA SER A 243 -23.47 18.59 8.17
C SER A 243 -22.17 18.16 8.83
N ALA A 244 -21.78 18.88 9.90
CA ALA A 244 -20.65 18.45 10.73
C ALA A 244 -20.92 17.01 11.22
N PRO A 245 -19.99 16.06 10.98
CA PRO A 245 -20.20 14.68 11.40
C PRO A 245 -20.26 14.61 12.92
N ALA A 246 -21.32 13.98 13.45
CA ALA A 246 -21.41 13.73 14.89
C ALA A 246 -20.32 12.72 15.28
N PRO A 247 -19.42 13.06 16.23
CA PRO A 247 -18.40 12.13 16.66
C PRO A 247 -19.03 10.99 17.46
N VAL A 248 -18.59 9.76 17.21
CA VAL A 248 -18.82 8.65 18.13
C VAL A 248 -17.61 8.53 19.05
N THR A 249 -17.86 8.53 20.36
CA THR A 249 -16.83 8.38 21.37
C THR A 249 -16.75 6.95 21.87
N VAL A 250 -15.55 6.37 21.84
CA VAL A 250 -15.24 4.99 22.23
C VAL A 250 -14.06 4.99 23.20
N TYR A 251 -13.96 3.97 24.05
CA TYR A 251 -12.82 3.73 24.93
C TYR A 251 -12.01 2.51 24.45
N PRO A 252 -11.05 2.69 23.52
CA PRO A 252 -10.28 1.59 22.92
C PRO A 252 -9.53 0.74 23.93
N THR A 253 -9.11 1.31 25.06
CA THR A 253 -8.38 0.59 26.11
C THR A 253 -9.19 -0.48 26.84
N ARG A 254 -10.52 -0.42 26.70
CA ARG A 254 -11.47 -1.43 27.19
C ARG A 254 -11.79 -2.50 26.13
N MET A 255 -11.32 -2.31 24.91
CA MET A 255 -11.45 -3.26 23.81
C MET A 255 -10.32 -4.27 23.95
N GLY A 256 -10.66 -5.53 24.29
CA GLY A 256 -9.68 -6.57 24.61
C GLY A 256 -8.81 -6.99 23.41
N GLY A 257 -7.91 -7.95 23.65
CA GLY A 257 -7.00 -8.48 22.64
C GLY A 257 -5.75 -7.63 22.45
N LYS A 258 -5.19 -7.64 21.22
CA LYS A 258 -3.92 -6.98 20.87
C LYS A 258 -4.03 -5.47 20.58
N ILE A 259 -5.23 -4.87 20.73
CA ILE A 259 -5.47 -3.47 20.39
C ILE A 259 -4.57 -2.53 21.22
N ASN A 260 -4.40 -2.81 22.52
CA ASN A 260 -3.55 -1.99 23.38
C ASN A 260 -2.07 -2.06 22.98
N ASP A 261 -1.58 -3.27 22.68
CA ASP A 261 -0.20 -3.47 22.25
C ASP A 261 0.06 -2.80 20.88
N ASN A 262 -0.90 -2.89 19.96
CA ASN A 262 -0.81 -2.25 18.65
C ASN A 262 -0.95 -0.73 18.73
N LEU A 263 -1.80 -0.21 19.63
CA LEU A 263 -1.90 1.22 19.88
C LEU A 263 -0.60 1.74 20.50
N PHE A 264 0.00 0.99 21.45
CA PHE A 264 1.32 1.30 21.99
C PHE A 264 2.37 1.35 20.89
N TRP A 265 2.42 0.33 20.03
CA TRP A 265 3.34 0.30 18.89
C TRP A 265 3.12 1.49 17.95
N ASN A 266 1.87 1.81 17.64
CA ASN A 266 1.53 2.93 16.78
C ASN A 266 1.94 4.29 17.35
N VAL A 267 1.82 4.47 18.67
CA VAL A 267 2.20 5.72 19.32
C VAL A 267 3.71 5.87 19.39
N PHE A 268 4.45 4.81 19.77
CA PHE A 268 5.88 4.92 20.08
C PHE A 268 6.82 4.55 18.94
N ASN A 269 6.40 3.71 18.00
CA ASN A 269 7.29 3.11 16.99
C ASN A 269 6.86 3.36 15.53
N ASP A 270 5.60 3.71 15.27
CA ASP A 270 5.06 3.88 13.91
C ASP A 270 5.14 5.33 13.41
N ASP A 271 5.21 5.53 12.09
CA ASP A 271 5.22 6.86 11.45
C ASP A 271 3.95 7.06 10.61
N PRO A 272 3.15 8.14 10.81
CA PRO A 272 3.35 9.26 11.73
C PRO A 272 2.94 8.93 13.17
N GLY A 273 3.77 9.40 14.11
CA GLY A 273 3.49 9.33 15.55
C GLY A 273 2.38 10.29 15.99
N PRO A 274 2.20 10.50 17.30
CA PRO A 274 1.24 11.47 17.82
C PRO A 274 1.62 12.91 17.43
N THR A 275 0.61 13.74 17.23
CA THR A 275 0.73 15.19 17.08
C THR A 275 0.59 15.87 18.44
N VAL A 276 1.38 16.92 18.65
CA VAL A 276 1.33 17.73 19.87
C VAL A 276 0.92 19.14 19.50
N GLU A 277 -0.22 19.57 20.05
CA GLU A 277 -0.66 20.95 20.00
C GLU A 277 -0.01 21.73 21.14
N ARG A 278 0.83 22.72 20.78
CA ARG A 278 1.37 23.67 21.75
C ARG A 278 0.80 25.06 21.49
N GLN A 279 0.31 25.69 22.55
CA GLN A 279 0.09 27.13 22.56
C GLN A 279 1.44 27.81 22.71
N ASN A 280 1.86 28.55 21.68
CA ASN A 280 3.04 29.39 21.79
C ASN A 280 2.70 30.69 22.54
N GLU A 281 3.68 31.29 23.21
CA GLU A 281 3.53 32.53 23.99
C GLU A 281 2.98 33.72 23.18
N ASN A 282 3.05 33.66 21.84
CA ASN A 282 2.48 34.64 20.91
C ASN A 282 1.04 34.35 20.46
N GLY A 283 0.32 33.42 21.10
CA GLY A 283 -1.09 33.12 20.80
C GLY A 283 -1.34 32.38 19.47
N GLN A 284 -0.30 32.05 18.70
CA GLN A 284 -0.40 31.22 17.51
C GLN A 284 -0.30 29.74 17.90
N GLN A 285 -1.37 28.97 17.65
CA GLN A 285 -1.34 27.50 17.72
C GLN A 285 -0.39 26.99 16.64
N ARG A 286 0.62 26.20 17.05
CA ARG A 286 1.43 25.42 16.12
C ARG A 286 1.15 23.95 16.39
N VAL A 287 0.70 23.24 15.35
CA VAL A 287 0.57 21.79 15.36
C VAL A 287 1.92 21.23 14.95
N PHE A 288 2.59 20.52 15.87
CA PHE A 288 3.82 19.81 15.56
C PHE A 288 3.48 18.34 15.33
N SER A 289 3.89 17.81 14.19
CA SER A 289 3.77 16.40 13.83
C SER A 289 5.17 15.79 13.81
N THR A 290 5.37 14.77 14.65
CA THR A 290 6.62 14.03 14.71
C THR A 290 6.69 13.08 13.52
N PHE A 291 7.50 13.42 12.51
CA PHE A 291 7.75 12.57 11.35
C PHE A 291 9.09 11.85 11.49
N SER A 292 9.17 10.59 11.06
CA SER A 292 10.43 9.87 10.88
C SER A 292 10.62 9.48 9.42
N LEU A 293 11.41 10.25 8.67
CA LEU A 293 11.64 9.98 7.26
C LEU A 293 12.43 8.67 7.08
N SER A 294 11.75 7.59 6.68
CA SER A 294 12.36 6.33 6.24
C SER A 294 12.89 6.49 4.80
N ILE A 295 14.14 6.92 4.65
CA ILE A 295 14.89 6.74 3.39
C ILE A 295 15.79 5.53 3.58
N GLY A 296 15.46 4.39 2.96
CA GLY A 296 16.36 3.24 2.94
C GLY A 296 15.71 1.96 2.45
N GLY A 297 16.06 1.54 1.24
CA GLY A 297 15.74 0.22 0.71
C GLY A 297 16.42 -0.90 1.50
N GLY A 298 15.80 -2.08 1.44
CA GLY A 298 16.44 -3.38 1.64
C GLY A 298 17.43 -3.50 2.80
N GLY A 299 16.93 -3.78 4.00
CA GLY A 299 17.70 -4.51 5.01
C GLY A 299 18.72 -3.74 5.85
N ALA A 300 18.89 -2.44 5.65
CA ALA A 300 19.69 -1.61 6.56
C ALA A 300 18.79 -0.94 7.59
N ALA A 301 19.12 -1.08 8.88
CA ALA A 301 18.48 -0.39 9.98
C ALA A 301 18.42 1.12 9.69
N GLY A 302 17.21 1.63 9.47
CA GLY A 302 16.97 3.06 9.25
C GLY A 302 17.43 3.85 10.46
N VAL A 303 18.47 4.66 10.30
CA VAL A 303 18.89 5.61 11.32
C VAL A 303 17.87 6.77 11.28
N PRO A 304 17.17 7.07 12.38
CA PRO A 304 16.21 8.18 12.40
C PRO A 304 16.97 9.50 12.26
N MET A 305 16.88 10.16 11.10
CA MET A 305 17.30 11.55 10.97
C MET A 305 16.12 12.45 11.35
N MET A 306 16.16 13.01 12.57
CA MET A 306 15.23 14.03 13.04
C MET A 306 15.50 15.35 12.30
N PHE A 307 14.56 15.78 11.44
CA PHE A 307 14.51 17.17 10.97
C PHE A 307 13.38 17.89 11.71
N GLY A 308 13.73 18.79 12.63
CA GLY A 308 12.82 19.81 13.15
C GLY A 308 12.07 19.52 14.47
N GLY A 309 12.37 18.44 15.19
CA GLY A 309 11.83 18.21 16.54
C GLY A 309 12.80 18.65 17.63
N THR A 310 12.32 19.37 18.65
CA THR A 310 13.07 19.54 19.89
C THR A 310 13.00 18.24 20.71
N MET A 311 13.92 17.98 21.65
CA MET A 311 13.80 16.81 22.56
C MET A 311 12.45 16.77 23.29
N GLN A 312 11.79 17.91 23.45
CA GLN A 312 10.46 18.03 24.06
C GLN A 312 9.34 17.41 23.20
N ASP A 313 9.60 17.13 21.92
CA ASP A 313 8.68 16.49 20.97
C ASP A 313 8.89 14.97 20.86
N GLU A 314 9.78 14.41 21.70
CA GLU A 314 9.95 12.97 21.82
C GLU A 314 8.68 12.34 22.39
N ARG A 315 8.26 11.22 21.80
CA ARG A 315 7.00 10.52 22.12
C ARG A 315 6.93 10.10 23.60
N THR A 316 8.06 9.71 24.17
CA THR A 316 8.21 9.33 25.59
C THR A 316 8.22 10.54 26.52
N GLU A 317 8.73 11.70 26.11
CA GLU A 317 8.67 12.94 26.90
C GLU A 317 7.24 13.50 26.97
N VAL A 318 6.49 13.36 25.87
CA VAL A 318 5.09 13.79 25.79
C VAL A 318 4.16 12.82 26.54
N LEU A 319 4.49 11.53 26.57
CA LEU A 319 3.75 10.47 27.28
C LEU A 319 4.69 9.68 28.22
N PRO A 320 5.20 10.29 29.32
CA PRO A 320 6.24 9.70 30.17
C PRO A 320 5.75 8.49 30.97
N ARG A 321 4.44 8.31 31.08
CA ARG A 321 3.80 7.16 31.74
C ARG A 321 3.18 6.18 30.74
N GLY A 322 3.48 6.32 29.45
CA GLY A 322 2.84 5.56 28.39
C GLY A 322 1.44 6.08 28.04
N ILE A 323 0.65 5.24 27.36
CA ILE A 323 -0.73 5.55 26.95
C ILE A 323 -1.66 5.38 28.15
N PRO A 324 -2.44 6.42 28.55
CA PRO A 324 -3.39 6.28 29.64
C PRO A 324 -4.45 5.21 29.36
N GLY A 325 -4.82 4.46 30.39
CA GLY A 325 -5.85 3.42 30.34
C GLY A 325 -7.27 3.94 30.06
N GLU A 326 -7.49 5.25 29.99
CA GLU A 326 -8.77 5.90 29.65
C GLU A 326 -8.70 6.71 28.35
N THR A 327 -7.80 6.33 27.43
CA THR A 327 -7.70 6.97 26.12
C THR A 327 -9.06 7.03 25.44
N LEU A 328 -9.45 8.24 25.04
CA LEU A 328 -10.72 8.50 24.38
C LEU A 328 -10.50 8.48 22.87
N LEU A 329 -11.35 7.77 22.13
CA LEU A 329 -11.34 7.72 20.68
C LEU A 329 -12.58 8.42 20.14
N ASN A 330 -12.39 9.45 19.31
CA ASN A 330 -13.46 10.05 18.53
C ASN A 330 -13.40 9.55 17.09
N ILE A 331 -14.53 9.08 16.58
CA ILE A 331 -14.65 8.62 15.19
C ILE A 331 -15.64 9.51 14.47
N THR A 332 -15.23 10.08 13.34
CA THR A 332 -16.11 10.88 12.46
C THR A 332 -16.12 10.28 11.07
N ALA A 333 -17.22 10.45 10.33
CA ALA A 333 -17.40 9.90 8.99
C ALA A 333 -17.78 10.99 7.98
N ARG A 334 -17.07 11.05 6.86
CA ARG A 334 -17.35 11.98 5.76
C ARG A 334 -17.49 11.23 4.45
N GLY A 335 -18.67 11.33 3.84
CA GLY A 335 -18.94 10.75 2.51
C GLY A 335 -18.57 11.72 1.40
N ASN A 336 -17.87 11.24 0.37
CA ASN A 336 -17.57 11.97 -0.86
C ASN A 336 -17.90 11.10 -2.07
N GLN A 337 -18.24 11.74 -3.18
CA GLN A 337 -18.33 11.06 -4.47
C GLN A 337 -16.92 10.85 -5.03
N VAL A 338 -16.64 9.68 -5.60
CA VAL A 338 -15.32 9.33 -6.14
C VAL A 338 -15.43 8.59 -7.47
N LEU A 339 -14.30 8.50 -8.16
CA LEU A 339 -14.10 7.75 -9.39
C LEU A 339 -13.09 6.64 -9.14
N LYS A 340 -13.38 5.43 -9.59
CA LYS A 340 -12.34 4.43 -9.87
C LYS A 340 -11.88 4.66 -11.31
N ALA A 341 -10.69 5.23 -11.46
CA ALA A 341 -10.06 5.50 -12.75
C ALA A 341 -9.20 4.30 -13.16
N MET A 342 -9.38 3.85 -14.40
CA MET A 342 -8.78 2.64 -14.97
C MET A 342 -8.22 2.96 -16.36
N THR A 343 -7.28 2.14 -16.81
CA THR A 343 -6.73 2.22 -18.17
C THR A 343 -7.78 1.82 -19.20
N GLY A 344 -7.51 2.08 -20.49
CA GLY A 344 -8.40 1.67 -21.59
C GLY A 344 -8.61 0.16 -21.70
N THR A 345 -7.70 -0.62 -21.12
CA THR A 345 -7.82 -2.08 -21.03
C THR A 345 -8.65 -2.53 -19.83
N GLY A 346 -9.03 -1.63 -18.91
CA GLY A 346 -9.72 -1.95 -17.65
C GLY A 346 -8.79 -2.28 -16.49
N GLY A 347 -7.49 -2.04 -16.67
CA GLY A 347 -6.42 -2.30 -15.70
C GLY A 347 -6.14 -1.15 -14.73
N GLY A 348 -5.27 -1.42 -13.75
CA GLY A 348 -4.59 -0.39 -12.96
C GLY A 348 -5.50 0.55 -12.15
N GLY A 349 -6.62 0.04 -11.62
CA GLY A 349 -7.63 0.85 -10.94
C GLY A 349 -7.08 1.65 -9.75
N GLN A 350 -7.33 2.96 -9.75
CA GLN A 350 -7.07 3.83 -8.60
C GLN A 350 -8.32 4.64 -8.25
N ILE A 351 -8.52 4.92 -6.96
CA ILE A 351 -9.60 5.78 -6.51
C ILE A 351 -9.13 7.24 -6.53
N THR A 352 -9.88 8.10 -7.19
CA THR A 352 -9.59 9.54 -7.28
C THR A 352 -10.88 10.36 -7.27
N THR A 353 -10.75 11.67 -7.21
CA THR A 353 -11.86 12.62 -7.43
C THR A 353 -11.74 13.23 -8.82
N ALA A 354 -12.84 13.75 -9.36
CA ALA A 354 -12.82 14.41 -10.66
C ALA A 354 -11.86 15.63 -10.65
N GLY A 355 -11.85 16.40 -9.56
CA GLY A 355 -10.91 17.50 -9.37
C GLY A 355 -9.44 17.03 -9.33
N SER A 356 -9.12 15.99 -8.55
CA SER A 356 -7.74 15.45 -8.47
C SER A 356 -7.26 14.92 -9.83
N LEU A 357 -8.13 14.26 -10.59
CA LEU A 357 -7.83 13.82 -11.95
C LEU A 357 -7.52 15.02 -12.88
N GLY A 358 -8.30 16.10 -12.78
CA GLY A 358 -8.07 17.34 -13.55
C GLY A 358 -6.73 18.00 -13.22
N SER A 359 -6.44 18.17 -11.93
CA SER A 359 -5.17 18.75 -11.45
C SER A 359 -3.95 17.91 -11.85
N SER A 360 -4.03 16.58 -11.69
CA SER A 360 -2.94 15.67 -12.04
C SER A 360 -2.63 15.68 -13.55
N LYS A 361 -3.67 15.73 -14.40
CA LYS A 361 -3.52 15.87 -15.85
C LYS A 361 -2.85 17.19 -16.22
N ALA A 362 -3.34 18.30 -15.68
CA ALA A 362 -2.77 19.63 -15.94
C ALA A 362 -1.30 19.70 -15.55
N ALA A 363 -0.95 19.15 -14.39
CA ALA A 363 0.42 19.16 -13.90
C ALA A 363 1.34 18.25 -14.74
N ARG A 364 0.86 17.08 -15.19
CA ARG A 364 1.60 16.20 -16.10
C ARG A 364 1.91 16.89 -17.43
N GLU A 365 0.93 17.54 -18.04
CA GLU A 365 1.11 18.30 -19.28
C GLU A 365 2.09 19.47 -19.10
N ALA A 366 1.98 20.20 -17.98
CA ALA A 366 2.89 21.30 -17.66
C ALA A 366 4.34 20.80 -17.49
N MET A 367 4.56 19.69 -16.78
CA MET A 367 5.90 19.12 -16.61
C MET A 367 6.48 18.55 -17.91
N GLN A 368 5.66 17.89 -18.73
CA GLN A 368 6.08 17.43 -20.06
C GLN A 368 6.53 18.61 -20.93
N SER A 369 5.79 19.72 -20.90
CA SER A 369 6.19 20.94 -21.61
C SER A 369 7.48 21.56 -21.06
N ALA A 370 7.63 21.64 -19.74
CA ALA A 370 8.81 22.23 -19.08
C ALA A 370 10.09 21.40 -19.30
N THR A 371 9.96 20.08 -19.40
CA THR A 371 11.10 19.19 -19.62
C THR A 371 11.40 18.92 -21.10
N GLN A 372 10.66 19.56 -22.02
CA GLN A 372 10.71 19.27 -23.47
C GLN A 372 10.57 17.76 -23.77
N GLY A 373 9.81 17.05 -22.96
CA GLY A 373 9.67 15.59 -23.06
C GLY A 373 10.89 14.76 -22.66
N ARG A 374 11.96 15.37 -22.12
CA ARG A 374 13.18 14.66 -21.69
C ARG A 374 12.98 13.79 -20.46
N ILE A 375 12.01 14.14 -19.63
CA ILE A 375 11.60 13.32 -18.49
C ILE A 375 10.22 12.73 -18.84
N PRO A 376 10.14 11.44 -19.18
CA PRO A 376 8.86 10.80 -19.43
C PRO A 376 8.09 10.70 -18.11
N PHE A 377 7.16 11.63 -17.87
CA PHE A 377 6.14 11.51 -16.81
C PHE A 377 5.00 10.57 -17.25
N GLY A 378 5.38 9.41 -17.80
CA GLY A 378 4.48 8.44 -18.43
C GLY A 378 3.88 7.49 -17.41
N GLY A 379 2.87 7.95 -16.68
CA GLY A 379 1.87 7.03 -16.12
C GLY A 379 0.89 6.61 -17.23
N PRO A 380 0.20 5.47 -17.08
CA PRO A 380 -0.79 5.02 -18.06
C PRO A 380 -1.88 6.09 -18.21
N GLU A 381 -2.52 6.10 -19.37
CA GLU A 381 -3.68 6.96 -19.59
C GLU A 381 -4.92 6.32 -18.98
N LEU A 382 -5.55 7.03 -18.05
CA LEU A 382 -6.80 6.61 -17.43
C LEU A 382 -7.95 7.12 -18.30
N THR A 383 -8.63 6.21 -18.98
CA THR A 383 -9.69 6.55 -19.95
C THR A 383 -11.05 5.97 -19.56
N GLN A 384 -11.06 4.98 -18.66
CA GLN A 384 -12.26 4.32 -18.17
C GLN A 384 -12.51 4.66 -16.71
N PHE A 385 -13.78 4.88 -16.37
CA PHE A 385 -14.19 5.36 -15.06
C PHE A 385 -15.42 4.61 -14.55
N ARG A 386 -15.41 4.31 -13.26
CA ARG A 386 -16.60 3.90 -12.51
C ARG A 386 -16.90 4.94 -11.46
N VAL A 387 -18.12 5.46 -11.45
CA VAL A 387 -18.59 6.38 -10.41
C VAL A 387 -18.97 5.59 -9.18
N GLY A 388 -18.52 6.05 -8.02
CA GLY A 388 -18.84 5.44 -6.73
C GLY A 388 -18.89 6.46 -5.61
N SER A 389 -18.88 5.95 -4.39
CA SER A 389 -18.80 6.74 -3.18
C SER A 389 -17.65 6.26 -2.31
N GLN A 390 -17.04 7.17 -1.56
CA GLN A 390 -16.05 6.84 -0.55
C GLN A 390 -16.42 7.53 0.75
N THR A 391 -16.51 6.75 1.82
CA THR A 391 -16.59 7.29 3.18
C THR A 391 -15.21 7.26 3.81
N THR A 392 -14.72 8.41 4.24
CA THR A 392 -13.51 8.51 5.06
C THR A 392 -13.91 8.58 6.52
N TYR A 393 -13.41 7.63 7.31
CA TYR A 393 -13.56 7.57 8.75
C TYR A 393 -12.29 8.07 9.42
N THR A 394 -12.39 9.15 10.19
CA THR A 394 -11.25 9.72 10.92
C THR A 394 -11.32 9.28 12.37
N PHE A 395 -10.29 8.55 12.80
CA PHE A 395 -10.08 8.07 14.16
C PHE A 395 -9.11 9.02 14.86
N GLN A 396 -9.60 9.78 15.82
CA GLN A 396 -8.78 10.68 16.63
C GLN A 396 -8.66 10.11 18.05
N PHE A 397 -7.49 9.58 18.36
CA PHE A 397 -7.14 9.11 19.70
C PHE A 397 -6.66 10.30 20.52
N MET A 398 -7.34 10.58 21.63
CA MET A 398 -6.96 11.59 22.61
C MET A 398 -6.10 10.91 23.68
N LEU A 399 -4.78 10.94 23.48
CA LEU A 399 -3.81 10.25 24.34
C LEU A 399 -3.54 11.05 25.62
N ALA A 400 -3.43 12.38 25.50
CA ALA A 400 -3.32 13.31 26.62
C ALA A 400 -3.82 14.70 26.18
N ARG A 401 -3.79 15.69 27.08
CA ARG A 401 -4.20 17.07 26.75
C ARG A 401 -3.28 17.62 25.67
N GLY A 402 -3.84 17.94 24.51
CA GLY A 402 -3.09 18.46 23.36
C GLY A 402 -2.25 17.41 22.64
N VAL A 403 -2.40 16.11 22.96
CA VAL A 403 -1.65 15.02 22.33
C VAL A 403 -2.63 14.08 21.66
N THR A 404 -2.60 14.04 20.33
CA THR A 404 -3.55 13.24 19.56
C THR A 404 -2.85 12.34 18.56
N LEU A 405 -3.40 11.16 18.30
CA LEU A 405 -3.02 10.36 17.15
C LEU A 405 -4.20 10.32 16.20
N THR A 406 -3.98 10.63 14.93
CA THR A 406 -5.04 10.55 13.92
C THR A 406 -4.75 9.42 12.94
N ARG A 407 -5.77 8.62 12.66
CA ARG A 407 -5.78 7.55 11.65
C ARG A 407 -6.99 7.69 10.76
N GLN A 408 -6.91 7.20 9.53
CA GLN A 408 -7.98 7.36 8.55
C GLN A 408 -8.27 6.05 7.83
N LEU A 409 -9.51 5.59 7.93
CA LEU A 409 -9.99 4.45 7.17
C LEU A 409 -10.85 4.93 6.01
N ARG A 410 -10.79 4.23 4.87
CA ARG A 410 -11.57 4.54 3.68
C ARG A 410 -12.46 3.36 3.33
N ASP A 411 -13.75 3.62 3.12
CA ASP A 411 -14.72 2.65 2.63
C ASP A 411 -15.24 3.08 1.27
N ALA A 412 -14.79 2.40 0.22
CA ALA A 412 -15.13 2.73 -1.15
C ALA A 412 -16.16 1.75 -1.71
N ASP A 413 -17.21 2.28 -2.34
CA ASP A 413 -18.29 1.54 -2.95
C ASP A 413 -18.44 1.89 -4.43
N PHE A 414 -18.24 0.89 -5.29
CA PHE A 414 -18.48 0.97 -6.73
C PHE A 414 -19.52 -0.07 -7.18
N SER A 415 -20.26 -0.67 -6.25
CA SER A 415 -21.28 -1.67 -6.58
C SER A 415 -22.39 -1.07 -7.44
N GLY A 416 -22.83 -1.81 -8.46
CA GLY A 416 -23.87 -1.35 -9.41
C GLY A 416 -23.42 -0.27 -10.40
N SER A 417 -22.19 0.23 -10.32
CA SER A 417 -21.66 1.19 -11.30
C SER A 417 -21.32 0.53 -12.63
N THR A 418 -21.47 1.27 -13.74
CA THR A 418 -21.00 0.84 -15.07
C THR A 418 -19.69 1.52 -15.42
N VAL A 419 -18.88 0.85 -16.24
CA VAL A 419 -17.69 1.48 -16.84
C VAL A 419 -18.15 2.53 -17.85
N SER A 420 -17.56 3.71 -17.78
CA SER A 420 -17.90 4.88 -18.61
C SER A 420 -16.63 5.61 -19.02
N ASN A 421 -16.65 6.24 -20.19
CA ASN A 421 -15.59 7.16 -20.60
C ASN A 421 -15.82 8.54 -19.97
N PHE A 422 -14.81 9.41 -20.00
CA PHE A 422 -14.90 10.74 -19.38
C PHE A 422 -16.13 11.56 -19.86
N SER A 423 -16.46 11.49 -21.15
CA SER A 423 -17.62 12.20 -21.73
C SER A 423 -18.99 11.70 -21.23
N GLN A 424 -19.03 10.52 -20.62
CA GLN A 424 -20.23 9.88 -20.08
C GLN A 424 -20.35 10.07 -18.56
N LEU A 425 -19.37 10.72 -17.92
CA LEU A 425 -19.44 11.06 -16.50
C LEU A 425 -20.54 12.10 -16.23
N PRO A 426 -21.08 12.18 -15.01
CA PRO A 426 -22.00 13.24 -14.62
C PRO A 426 -21.45 14.65 -14.94
N SER A 427 -22.30 15.57 -15.39
CA SER A 427 -21.89 16.92 -15.79
C SER A 427 -21.18 17.69 -14.67
N GLU A 428 -21.58 17.45 -13.42
CA GLU A 428 -20.96 18.04 -12.23
C GLU A 428 -19.49 17.61 -12.08
N MET A 429 -19.19 16.33 -12.28
CA MET A 429 -17.82 15.81 -12.25
C MET A 429 -16.98 16.34 -13.41
N GLN A 430 -17.57 16.43 -14.61
CA GLN A 430 -16.86 17.00 -15.75
C GLN A 430 -16.51 18.48 -15.48
N ALA A 431 -17.44 19.24 -14.90
CA ALA A 431 -17.21 20.62 -14.51
C ALA A 431 -16.13 20.75 -13.41
N GLU A 432 -16.15 19.88 -12.39
CA GLU A 432 -15.14 19.83 -11.34
C GLU A 432 -13.74 19.54 -11.92
N PHE A 433 -13.64 18.57 -12.81
CA PHE A 433 -12.40 18.26 -13.53
C PHE A 433 -11.91 19.46 -14.34
N THR A 434 -12.77 20.08 -15.16
CA THR A 434 -12.39 21.21 -16.01
C THR A 434 -11.93 22.40 -15.18
N LYS A 435 -12.63 22.69 -14.08
CA LYS A 435 -12.26 23.74 -13.13
C LYS A 435 -10.87 23.47 -12.54
N ALA A 436 -10.65 22.29 -11.95
CA ALA A 436 -9.39 21.94 -11.31
C ALA A 436 -8.21 21.89 -12.31
N TYR A 437 -8.45 21.39 -13.52
CA TYR A 437 -7.47 21.40 -14.60
C TYR A 437 -7.05 22.83 -14.97
N ASN A 438 -8.01 23.73 -15.20
CA ASN A 438 -7.73 25.12 -15.56
C ASN A 438 -7.02 25.88 -14.44
N GLU A 439 -7.48 25.74 -13.20
CA GLU A 439 -6.85 26.37 -12.03
C GLU A 439 -5.41 25.89 -11.84
N THR A 440 -5.16 24.58 -11.93
CA THR A 440 -3.82 24.02 -11.80
C THR A 440 -2.91 24.47 -12.94
N LYS A 441 -3.41 24.50 -14.17
CA LYS A 441 -2.67 24.99 -15.34
C LYS A 441 -2.26 26.46 -15.19
N GLN A 442 -3.15 27.31 -14.70
CA GLN A 442 -2.86 28.72 -14.39
C GLN A 442 -1.81 28.85 -13.28
N ARG A 443 -1.94 28.09 -12.19
CA ARG A 443 -0.96 28.07 -11.08
C ARG A 443 0.43 27.66 -11.57
N MET A 444 0.52 26.61 -12.39
CA MET A 444 1.78 26.14 -12.97
C MET A 444 2.41 27.17 -13.91
N ALA A 445 1.62 27.80 -14.79
CA ALA A 445 2.10 28.86 -15.67
C ALA A 445 2.66 30.05 -14.88
N ALA A 446 1.97 30.48 -13.81
CA ALA A 446 2.46 31.53 -12.92
C ALA A 446 3.75 31.15 -12.20
N MET A 447 3.90 29.89 -11.79
CA MET A 447 5.14 29.39 -11.18
C MET A 447 6.31 29.41 -12.17
N THR A 448 6.09 28.96 -13.41
CA THR A 448 7.11 29.01 -14.48
C THR A 448 7.54 30.44 -14.78
N GLN A 449 6.60 31.39 -14.82
CA GLN A 449 6.93 32.82 -15.01
C GLN A 449 7.77 33.39 -13.86
N ARG A 450 7.46 33.02 -12.60
CA ARG A 450 8.24 33.44 -11.43
C ARG A 450 9.66 32.85 -11.45
N MET A 451 9.81 31.58 -11.85
CA MET A 451 11.13 30.96 -11.99
C MET A 451 11.93 31.51 -13.19
N GLY A 452 11.25 31.84 -14.30
CA GLY A 452 11.87 32.42 -15.49
C GLY A 452 12.38 33.85 -15.29
N ASN A 453 11.67 34.68 -14.52
CA ASN A 453 12.09 36.05 -14.21
C ASN A 453 13.19 36.13 -13.13
N GLY A 454 13.44 35.07 -12.36
CA GLY A 454 14.49 35.02 -11.36
C GLY A 454 15.91 34.95 -11.93
N ASN A 455 16.08 34.60 -13.20
CA ASN A 455 17.38 34.47 -13.87
C ASN A 455 17.83 35.73 -14.64
N GLN A 456 17.09 36.85 -14.57
CA GLN A 456 17.47 38.12 -15.20
C GLN A 456 17.91 39.21 -14.20
N GLN A 457 18.00 38.90 -12.91
CA GLN A 457 18.54 39.81 -11.90
C GLN A 457 19.58 39.10 -11.04
N ALA A 458 20.73 38.82 -11.63
CA ALA A 458 21.99 38.76 -10.90
C ALA A 458 23.00 39.60 -11.70
N PRO A 459 23.54 40.72 -11.15
CA PRO A 459 24.75 41.33 -11.68
C PRO A 459 25.96 40.41 -11.53
#